data_AF-A0A317QRJ7-F1
#
_entry.id   AF-A0A317QRJ7-F1
#
_cell.length_a   1.000
_cell.length_b   1.000
_cell.length_c   1.000
_cell.angle_alpha   90.00
_cell.angle_beta   90.00
_cell.angle_gamma   90.00
#
_symmetry.space_group_name_H-M   'P 1'
#
loop_
_entity.id
_entity.type
_entity.pdbx_description
1 polymer ?
#
loop_
_entity_poly.entity_id
_entity_poly.type
_entity_poly.pdbx_seq_one_letter_code
_entity_poly.pdbx_strand_id
1 'polypeptide(L)'
;MRRTVVTALAGLGSVLLSVGFATPVSAAEATCSDRPESDAVALELIGYGSTKPFGFRSDPDITVVVEAHPDTDPANVAAISEAIEVWNAVLQDCLGGAVTITEVDSGPGVVSRADVVLRYTPHWSGVNYSGLATCQPQRCTVWIGGEPPLGHGGGSASALDIYNLTLHEIGHVLGLLHATNLLESTDLMGYAWPSIGGSTEIPISDCDVDALAYVWSWAMEGTEPVPPAAPTYDCSRS
;
A
#
# COMPACT_ATOMS: atom_id res chain seq x y z
N MET A 1 -49.45 42.59 -58.50
CA MET A 1 -48.28 42.61 -57.58
C MET A 1 -48.60 41.72 -56.39
N ARG A 2 -48.26 40.43 -56.45
CA ARG A 2 -47.19 39.74 -55.67
C ARG A 2 -47.26 39.91 -54.13
N ARG A 3 -47.74 38.82 -53.51
CA ARG A 3 -47.65 38.33 -52.11
C ARG A 3 -46.45 38.84 -51.31
N THR A 4 -46.60 38.98 -49.98
CA THR A 4 -45.74 38.26 -49.01
C THR A 4 -46.41 38.15 -47.63
N VAL A 5 -46.58 36.91 -47.15
CA VAL A 5 -46.86 36.53 -45.76
C VAL A 5 -45.50 36.36 -45.08
N VAL A 6 -45.27 36.98 -43.93
CA VAL A 6 -44.05 36.77 -43.13
C VAL A 6 -44.35 35.73 -42.07
N THR A 7 -43.81 34.53 -42.27
CA THR A 7 -43.84 33.41 -41.33
C THR A 7 -42.71 33.57 -40.32
N ALA A 8 -43.02 33.48 -39.03
CA ALA A 8 -42.03 33.38 -37.95
C ALA A 8 -41.41 31.98 -37.93
N LEU A 9 -40.08 31.90 -37.97
CA LEU A 9 -39.31 30.67 -37.74
C LEU A 9 -38.67 30.76 -36.36
N ALA A 10 -39.20 29.97 -35.41
CA ALA A 10 -38.56 29.69 -34.14
C ALA A 10 -37.41 28.71 -34.38
N GLY A 11 -36.18 29.17 -34.24
CA GLY A 11 -34.99 28.33 -34.24
C GLY A 11 -34.80 27.66 -32.88
N LEU A 12 -35.15 26.38 -32.79
CA LEU A 12 -34.72 25.50 -31.71
C LEU A 12 -33.25 25.12 -31.98
N GLY A 13 -32.33 25.80 -31.30
CA GLY A 13 -30.93 25.40 -31.23
C GLY A 13 -30.81 24.17 -30.33
N SER A 14 -30.61 23.00 -30.93
CA SER A 14 -30.25 21.78 -30.20
C SER A 14 -28.83 21.91 -29.68
N VAL A 15 -28.69 22.18 -28.38
CA VAL A 15 -27.43 21.98 -27.64
C VAL A 15 -27.24 20.47 -27.52
N LEU A 16 -26.39 19.90 -28.37
CA LEU A 16 -25.90 18.54 -28.21
C LEU A 16 -24.97 18.53 -27.00
N LEU A 17 -25.49 18.10 -25.84
CA LEU A 17 -24.65 17.65 -24.74
C LEU A 17 -23.95 16.37 -25.19
N SER A 18 -22.68 16.50 -25.56
CA SER A 18 -21.76 15.36 -25.65
C SER A 18 -21.61 14.77 -24.25
N VAL A 19 -22.41 13.77 -23.93
CA VAL A 19 -22.14 12.89 -22.78
C VAL A 19 -20.89 12.12 -23.14
N GLY A 20 -19.73 12.63 -22.75
CA GLY A 20 -18.49 11.88 -22.79
C GLY A 20 -18.64 10.68 -21.89
N PHE A 21 -18.78 9.49 -22.47
CA PHE A 21 -18.52 8.26 -21.74
C PHE A 21 -17.04 8.30 -21.40
N ALA A 22 -16.71 8.42 -20.11
CA ALA A 22 -15.35 8.19 -19.64
C ALA A 22 -14.96 6.79 -20.11
N THR A 23 -13.97 6.71 -21.01
CA THR A 23 -13.28 5.45 -21.27
C THR A 23 -12.81 4.91 -19.93
N PRO A 24 -12.96 3.60 -19.64
CA PRO A 24 -12.31 3.04 -18.47
C PRO A 24 -10.83 3.40 -18.57
N VAL A 25 -10.32 4.13 -17.59
CA VAL A 25 -8.88 4.27 -17.40
C VAL A 25 -8.37 2.84 -17.29
N SER A 26 -7.58 2.42 -18.28
CA SER A 26 -6.86 1.16 -18.17
C SER A 26 -5.94 1.37 -16.98
N ALA A 27 -6.18 0.67 -15.88
CA ALA A 27 -5.29 0.78 -14.73
C ALA A 27 -3.86 0.50 -15.18
N ALA A 28 -2.91 1.30 -14.69
CA ALA A 28 -1.51 1.01 -14.89
C ALA A 28 -1.17 -0.39 -14.36
N GLU A 29 -0.26 -1.07 -15.05
CA GLU A 29 0.21 -2.42 -14.70
C GLU A 29 1.65 -2.34 -14.20
N ALA A 30 2.03 -3.24 -13.29
CA ALA A 30 3.43 -3.37 -12.90
C ALA A 30 4.27 -3.84 -14.09
N THR A 31 5.52 -3.42 -14.14
CA THR A 31 6.41 -3.66 -15.29
C THR A 31 7.47 -4.72 -15.04
N CYS A 32 7.65 -5.15 -13.78
CA CYS A 32 8.59 -6.20 -13.42
C CYS A 32 7.99 -7.58 -13.69
N SER A 33 8.80 -8.53 -14.18
CA SER A 33 8.33 -9.87 -14.58
C SER A 33 8.80 -11.00 -13.68
N ASP A 34 9.70 -10.72 -12.74
CA ASP A 34 10.44 -11.75 -12.01
C ASP A 34 9.93 -11.93 -10.56
N ARG A 35 8.66 -11.58 -10.32
CA ARG A 35 8.00 -11.79 -9.03
C ARG A 35 7.41 -13.20 -8.97
N PRO A 36 7.41 -13.85 -7.79
CA PRO A 36 6.77 -15.15 -7.64
C PRO A 36 5.26 -15.02 -7.77
N GLU A 37 4.65 -16.07 -8.31
CA GLU A 37 3.20 -16.21 -8.47
C GLU A 37 2.49 -16.14 -7.11
N SER A 38 1.48 -15.29 -7.03
CA SER A 38 0.60 -15.12 -5.88
C SER A 38 -0.31 -16.33 -5.68
N ASP A 39 -0.46 -16.78 -4.43
CA ASP A 39 -1.53 -17.70 -4.04
C ASP A 39 -2.75 -16.98 -3.42
N ALA A 40 -2.73 -15.66 -3.37
CA ALA A 40 -3.85 -14.85 -2.94
C ALA A 40 -5.01 -14.92 -3.97
N VAL A 41 -6.25 -14.93 -3.48
CA VAL A 41 -7.45 -14.83 -4.34
C VAL A 41 -7.70 -13.38 -4.75
N ALA A 42 -7.51 -12.47 -3.80
CA ALA A 42 -7.69 -11.04 -3.95
C ALA A 42 -7.04 -10.32 -2.77
N LEU A 43 -6.57 -9.09 -2.97
CA LEU A 43 -6.09 -8.20 -1.92
C LEU A 43 -7.16 -7.16 -1.59
N GLU A 44 -7.48 -6.97 -0.32
CA GLU A 44 -8.25 -5.79 0.10
C GLU A 44 -7.43 -4.51 -0.14
N LEU A 45 -8.08 -3.37 -0.42
CA LEU A 45 -7.40 -2.10 -0.72
C LEU A 45 -7.83 -0.97 0.20
N ILE A 46 -6.88 -0.10 0.58
CA ILE A 46 -7.17 1.15 1.29
C ILE A 46 -7.88 2.13 0.36
N GLY A 47 -8.89 2.85 0.88
CA GLY A 47 -9.48 4.01 0.20
C GLY A 47 -10.87 3.79 -0.41
N TYR A 48 -11.38 2.55 -0.45
CA TYR A 48 -12.74 2.31 -0.91
C TYR A 48 -13.80 2.77 0.12
N GLY A 49 -14.61 3.77 -0.23
CA GLY A 49 -15.84 4.15 0.49
C GLY A 49 -15.67 4.57 1.97
N SER A 50 -14.58 5.29 2.30
CA SER A 50 -14.00 5.40 3.65
C SER A 50 -14.98 5.69 4.81
N THR A 51 -15.34 4.65 5.56
CA THR A 51 -15.75 4.69 6.98
C THR A 51 -14.79 3.91 7.89
N LYS A 52 -13.72 3.34 7.31
CA LYS A 52 -12.68 2.56 7.99
C LYS A 52 -11.61 3.51 8.59
N PRO A 53 -10.87 3.07 9.62
CA PRO A 53 -9.80 3.89 10.22
C PRO A 53 -8.59 4.13 9.30
N PHE A 54 -8.58 3.53 8.11
CA PHE A 54 -7.53 3.63 7.09
C PHE A 54 -7.93 4.65 6.01
N GLY A 55 -7.07 5.63 5.75
CA GLY A 55 -7.27 6.69 4.75
C GLY A 55 -6.43 6.50 3.49
N PHE A 56 -7.01 6.82 2.34
CA PHE A 56 -6.29 6.90 1.07
C PHE A 56 -5.26 8.03 1.10
N ARG A 57 -4.04 7.75 0.62
CA ARG A 57 -2.94 8.73 0.49
C ARG A 57 -2.89 9.25 -0.95
N SER A 58 -2.52 10.53 -1.07
CA SER A 58 -2.43 11.27 -2.33
C SER A 58 -1.02 11.76 -2.67
N ASP A 59 -0.02 11.45 -1.84
CA ASP A 59 1.38 11.85 -2.03
C ASP A 59 2.20 10.61 -2.44
N PRO A 60 2.89 10.61 -3.59
CA PRO A 60 3.68 9.46 -4.04
C PRO A 60 5.08 9.42 -3.43
N ASP A 61 5.57 10.49 -2.79
CA ASP A 61 6.91 10.54 -2.21
C ASP A 61 6.84 10.36 -0.70
N ILE A 62 6.96 9.11 -0.24
CA ILE A 62 6.71 8.74 1.16
C ILE A 62 8.01 8.75 1.96
N THR A 63 8.07 9.54 3.01
CA THR A 63 9.19 9.53 3.95
C THR A 63 8.88 8.71 5.20
N VAL A 64 9.83 7.89 5.62
CA VAL A 64 9.75 7.05 6.83
C VAL A 64 10.82 7.47 7.81
N VAL A 65 10.45 7.72 9.05
CA VAL A 65 11.42 7.85 10.15
C VAL A 65 11.28 6.66 11.09
N VAL A 66 12.42 6.05 11.43
CA VAL A 66 12.48 4.93 12.38
C VAL A 66 12.78 5.44 13.78
N GLU A 67 11.86 5.23 14.70
CA GLU A 67 12.00 5.45 16.15
C GLU A 67 12.14 4.10 16.86
N ALA A 68 13.37 3.63 17.03
CA ALA A 68 13.65 2.43 17.80
C ALA A 68 13.81 2.74 19.30
N HIS A 69 13.37 1.81 20.16
CA HIS A 69 13.65 1.87 21.60
C HIS A 69 15.18 1.84 21.86
N PRO A 70 15.70 2.54 22.90
CA PRO A 70 17.14 2.57 23.16
C PRO A 70 17.79 1.20 23.42
N ASP A 71 17.02 0.25 23.95
CA ASP A 71 17.51 -1.11 24.28
C ASP A 71 17.39 -2.10 23.12
N THR A 72 17.12 -1.60 21.91
CA THR A 72 16.98 -2.43 20.72
C THR A 72 18.33 -3.01 20.25
N ASP A 73 18.32 -4.27 19.84
CA ASP A 73 19.42 -4.87 19.07
C ASP A 73 19.59 -4.15 17.71
N PRO A 74 20.77 -3.62 17.38
CA PRO A 74 21.03 -2.99 16.09
C PRO A 74 20.66 -3.86 14.87
N ALA A 75 20.71 -5.19 14.98
CA ALA A 75 20.30 -6.09 13.91
C ALA A 75 18.80 -5.95 13.57
N ASN A 76 17.95 -5.67 14.55
CA ASN A 76 16.53 -5.47 14.33
C ASN A 76 16.24 -4.10 13.68
N VAL A 77 17.03 -3.07 13.99
CA VAL A 77 16.94 -1.79 13.27
C VAL A 77 17.41 -1.94 11.84
N ALA A 78 18.52 -2.65 11.61
CA ALA A 78 19.01 -2.92 10.27
C ALA A 78 17.98 -3.68 9.41
N ALA A 79 17.30 -4.67 10.00
CA ALA A 79 16.22 -5.41 9.34
C ALA A 79 15.02 -4.50 8.95
N ILE A 80 14.68 -3.52 9.79
CA ILE A 80 13.63 -2.53 9.47
C ILE A 80 14.06 -1.66 8.28
N SER A 81 15.27 -1.11 8.33
CA SER A 81 15.82 -0.28 7.25
C SER A 81 15.90 -1.05 5.94
N GLU A 82 16.36 -2.30 5.99
CA GLU A 82 16.43 -3.19 4.83
C GLU A 82 15.05 -3.45 4.21
N ALA A 83 14.01 -3.69 5.02
CA ALA A 83 12.65 -3.87 4.51
C ALA A 83 12.10 -2.61 3.80
N ILE A 84 12.42 -1.41 4.31
CA ILE A 84 12.06 -0.14 3.65
C ILE A 84 12.79 0.00 2.32
N GLU A 85 14.09 -0.30 2.29
CA GLU A 85 14.91 -0.27 1.07
C GLU A 85 14.40 -1.26 0.02
N VAL A 86 14.00 -2.47 0.42
CA VAL A 86 13.44 -3.49 -0.47
C VAL A 86 12.15 -3.01 -1.11
N TRP A 87 11.23 -2.43 -0.34
CA TRP A 87 10.02 -1.83 -0.91
C TRP A 87 10.35 -0.70 -1.88
N ASN A 88 11.29 0.18 -1.55
CA ASN A 88 11.70 1.23 -2.47
C ASN A 88 12.26 0.65 -3.78
N ALA A 89 13.11 -0.37 -3.70
CA ALA A 89 13.65 -1.05 -4.86
C ALA A 89 12.55 -1.69 -5.72
N VAL A 90 11.54 -2.32 -5.09
CA VAL A 90 10.36 -2.87 -5.78
C VAL A 90 9.56 -1.77 -6.48
N LEU A 91 9.33 -0.62 -5.84
CA LEU A 91 8.60 0.49 -6.45
C LEU A 91 9.37 1.11 -7.63
N GLN A 92 10.70 1.20 -7.52
CA GLN A 92 11.55 1.65 -8.64
C GLN A 92 11.50 0.69 -9.82
N ASP A 93 11.62 -0.61 -9.55
CA ASP A 93 11.67 -1.67 -10.55
C ASP A 93 10.31 -1.93 -11.21
N CYS A 94 9.26 -2.09 -10.40
CA CYS A 94 7.93 -2.50 -10.87
C CYS A 94 7.05 -1.33 -11.31
N LEU A 95 7.14 -0.17 -10.62
CA LEU A 95 6.29 0.99 -10.89
C LEU A 95 7.07 2.16 -11.53
N GLY A 96 8.33 1.94 -11.93
CA GLY A 96 9.16 2.94 -12.60
C GLY A 96 9.52 4.15 -11.72
N GLY A 97 9.44 4.01 -10.39
CA GLY A 97 9.71 5.09 -9.43
C GLY A 97 8.62 6.16 -9.38
N ALA A 98 7.42 5.88 -9.91
CA ALA A 98 6.26 6.77 -9.80
C ALA A 98 5.79 6.98 -8.36
N VAL A 99 6.17 6.08 -7.46
CA VAL A 99 5.98 6.14 -6.01
C VAL A 99 7.32 5.79 -5.38
N THR A 100 7.68 6.48 -4.30
CA THR A 100 8.91 6.23 -3.55
C THR A 100 8.63 6.05 -2.08
N ILE A 101 9.45 5.24 -1.41
CA ILE A 101 9.46 5.17 0.04
C ILE A 101 10.91 5.28 0.52
N THR A 102 11.21 6.28 1.33
CA THR A 102 12.59 6.61 1.71
C THR A 102 12.70 6.75 3.21
N GLU A 103 13.63 6.01 3.82
CA GLU A 103 14.01 6.26 5.20
C GLU A 103 14.78 7.58 5.30
N VAL A 104 14.38 8.42 6.27
CA VAL A 104 15.04 9.69 6.57
C VAL A 104 15.67 9.65 7.96
N ASP A 105 16.85 10.27 8.08
CA ASP A 105 17.58 10.35 9.34
C ASP A 105 16.72 10.95 10.46
N SER A 106 16.71 10.29 11.62
CA SER A 106 16.05 10.83 12.80
C SER A 106 16.71 12.13 13.26
N GLY A 107 15.90 13.07 13.75
CA GLY A 107 16.40 14.35 14.23
C GLY A 107 15.30 15.30 14.70
N PRO A 108 15.68 16.44 15.33
CA PRO A 108 14.71 17.41 15.82
C PRO A 108 13.73 17.86 14.73
N GLY A 109 12.44 17.63 14.96
CA GLY A 109 11.36 18.00 14.04
C GLY A 109 11.22 17.13 12.78
N VAL A 110 12.02 16.06 12.63
CA VAL A 110 11.82 15.08 11.53
C VAL A 110 10.56 14.26 11.77
N VAL A 111 10.36 13.77 12.99
CA VAL A 111 9.18 12.97 13.39
C VAL A 111 7.86 13.71 13.16
N SER A 112 7.84 15.03 13.26
CA SER A 112 6.64 15.83 12.97
C SER A 112 6.38 16.05 11.49
N ARG A 113 7.35 15.78 10.62
CA ARG A 113 7.32 16.05 9.18
C ARG A 113 7.32 14.78 8.32
N ALA A 114 7.82 13.66 8.82
CA ALA A 114 7.79 12.40 8.10
C ALA A 114 6.34 11.90 7.92
N ASP A 115 6.06 11.31 6.77
CA ASP A 115 4.74 10.77 6.40
C ASP A 115 4.42 9.52 7.20
N VAL A 116 5.45 8.76 7.56
CA VAL A 116 5.38 7.53 8.33
C VAL A 116 6.33 7.62 9.50
N VAL A 117 5.81 7.33 10.69
CA VAL A 117 6.64 7.07 11.87
C VAL A 117 6.58 5.59 12.17
N LEU A 118 7.69 4.88 11.97
CA LEU A 118 7.84 3.48 12.30
C LEU A 118 8.47 3.38 13.70
N ARG A 119 7.75 2.76 14.62
CA ARG A 119 8.14 2.62 16.02
C ARG A 119 8.47 1.17 16.33
N TYR A 120 9.72 0.91 16.68
CA TYR A 120 10.14 -0.41 17.10
C TYR A 120 10.33 -0.49 18.61
N THR A 121 9.64 -1.44 19.26
CA THR A 121 9.76 -1.69 20.71
C THR A 121 10.01 -3.17 20.99
N PRO A 122 11.20 -3.56 21.47
CA PRO A 122 11.57 -4.97 21.62
C PRO A 122 10.72 -5.71 22.68
N HIS A 123 10.24 -4.99 23.69
CA HIS A 123 9.45 -5.54 24.81
C HIS A 123 7.95 -5.28 24.68
N TRP A 124 7.48 -4.99 23.47
CA TRP A 124 6.07 -4.81 23.20
C TRP A 124 5.51 -6.06 22.53
N SER A 125 4.55 -6.70 23.22
CA SER A 125 3.64 -7.67 22.64
C SER A 125 2.31 -6.97 22.31
N GLY A 126 1.89 -7.01 21.05
CA GLY A 126 0.55 -6.56 20.66
C GLY A 126 -0.57 -7.48 21.15
N VAL A 127 -1.82 -7.04 21.01
CA VAL A 127 -3.03 -7.88 21.20
C VAL A 127 -3.25 -8.83 20.02
N ASN A 128 -2.75 -8.41 18.84
CA ASN A 128 -2.56 -9.23 17.65
C ASN A 128 -1.03 -9.30 17.41
N TYR A 129 -0.59 -10.05 16.39
CA TYR A 129 0.82 -10.21 16.00
C TYR A 129 1.66 -8.93 16.11
N SER A 130 2.98 -9.09 16.20
CA SER A 130 3.93 -8.04 16.59
C SER A 130 4.11 -6.88 15.57
N GLY A 131 3.10 -6.59 14.73
CA GLY A 131 3.05 -5.51 13.76
C GLY A 131 1.67 -4.83 13.74
N LEU A 132 1.64 -3.52 13.46
CA LEU A 132 0.42 -2.77 13.17
C LEU A 132 0.74 -1.47 12.41
N ALA A 133 0.17 -1.30 11.23
CA ALA A 133 0.07 -0.01 10.56
C ALA A 133 -1.28 0.66 10.85
N THR A 134 -1.26 1.97 11.11
CA THR A 134 -2.46 2.80 11.11
C THR A 134 -2.21 4.02 10.25
N CYS A 135 -3.02 4.18 9.21
CA CYS A 135 -2.82 5.23 8.21
C CYS A 135 -4.04 6.14 8.14
N GLN A 136 -3.83 7.42 8.39
CA GLN A 136 -4.75 8.49 8.02
C GLN A 136 -4.29 9.12 6.71
N PRO A 137 -5.13 9.91 6.00
CA PRO A 137 -4.78 10.45 4.68
C PRO A 137 -3.45 11.22 4.61
N GLN A 138 -3.01 11.81 5.73
CA GLN A 138 -1.81 12.63 5.79
C GLN A 138 -0.67 12.00 6.58
N ARG A 139 -0.90 10.87 7.28
CA ARG A 139 0.12 10.31 8.17
C ARG A 139 -0.16 8.86 8.52
N CYS A 140 0.88 8.04 8.50
CA CYS A 140 0.88 6.70 9.04
C CYS A 140 1.72 6.59 10.32
N THR A 141 1.31 5.71 11.22
CA THR A 141 2.16 5.20 12.28
C THR A 141 2.21 3.69 12.15
N VAL A 142 3.42 3.14 12.12
CA VAL A 142 3.67 1.70 12.11
C VAL A 142 4.29 1.33 13.45
N TRP A 143 3.78 0.28 14.09
CA TRP A 143 4.36 -0.28 15.31
C TRP A 143 4.86 -1.67 15.03
N ILE A 144 6.10 -1.94 15.40
CA ILE A 144 6.72 -3.26 15.33
C ILE A 144 7.17 -3.65 16.75
N GLY A 145 6.75 -4.82 17.20
CA GLY A 145 7.05 -5.41 18.50
C GLY A 145 8.07 -6.54 18.38
N GLY A 146 8.91 -6.70 19.40
CA GLY A 146 9.88 -7.80 19.48
C GLY A 146 9.38 -9.02 20.26
N GLU A 147 8.18 -8.98 20.85
CA GLU A 147 7.62 -10.07 21.65
C GLU A 147 6.38 -10.69 20.97
N PRO A 148 6.18 -12.01 21.09
CA PRO A 148 4.99 -12.68 20.57
C PRO A 148 3.72 -12.20 21.31
N PRO A 149 2.53 -12.34 20.72
CA PRO A 149 1.27 -11.99 21.38
C PRO A 149 1.11 -12.74 22.71
N LEU A 150 0.53 -12.05 23.70
CA LEU A 150 0.31 -12.63 25.03
C LEU A 150 -0.38 -14.01 24.95
N GLY A 151 0.21 -15.01 25.62
CA GLY A 151 -0.31 -16.38 25.64
C GLY A 151 0.20 -17.29 24.51
N HIS A 152 0.98 -16.76 23.56
CA HIS A 152 1.71 -17.55 22.59
C HIS A 152 3.13 -17.80 23.11
N GLY A 153 3.50 -19.08 23.29
CA GLY A 153 4.86 -19.44 23.71
C GLY A 153 5.86 -19.15 22.58
N GLY A 154 6.98 -18.51 22.92
CA GLY A 154 8.04 -18.18 21.96
C GLY A 154 9.14 -17.34 22.60
N GLY A 155 10.32 -17.32 21.98
CA GLY A 155 11.37 -16.36 22.31
C GLY A 155 11.08 -14.98 21.67
N SER A 156 11.95 -14.01 21.93
CA SER A 156 11.92 -12.73 21.20
C SER A 156 12.05 -12.95 19.69
N ALA A 157 11.37 -12.12 18.90
CA ALA A 157 11.43 -12.11 17.45
C ALA A 157 12.88 -11.94 16.97
N SER A 158 13.27 -12.75 15.98
CA SER A 158 14.57 -12.62 15.30
C SER A 158 14.57 -11.42 14.37
N ALA A 159 15.77 -10.99 13.92
CA ALA A 159 15.87 -9.92 12.92
C ALA A 159 15.10 -10.24 11.63
N LEU A 160 15.05 -11.52 11.21
CA LEU A 160 14.25 -11.94 10.05
C LEU A 160 12.74 -11.82 10.32
N ASP A 161 12.27 -12.12 11.53
CA ASP A 161 10.86 -11.91 11.89
C ASP A 161 10.52 -10.41 11.83
N ILE A 162 11.42 -9.55 12.32
CA ILE A 162 11.27 -8.10 12.27
C ILE A 162 11.29 -7.58 10.83
N TYR A 163 12.17 -8.10 9.98
CA TYR A 163 12.22 -7.79 8.55
C TYR A 163 10.88 -8.12 7.87
N ASN A 164 10.40 -9.36 8.02
CA ASN A 164 9.16 -9.85 7.41
C ASN A 164 7.93 -9.08 7.88
N LEU A 165 7.82 -8.82 9.19
CA LEU A 165 6.76 -7.98 9.75
C LEU A 165 6.83 -6.56 9.19
N THR A 166 8.02 -5.98 9.10
CA THR A 166 8.18 -4.64 8.55
C THR A 166 7.78 -4.57 7.08
N LEU A 167 8.17 -5.55 6.26
CA LEU A 167 7.71 -5.66 4.88
C LEU A 167 6.17 -5.67 4.81
N HIS A 168 5.50 -6.50 5.61
CA HIS A 168 4.04 -6.59 5.64
C HIS A 168 3.39 -5.23 5.99
N GLU A 169 3.84 -4.60 7.08
CA GLU A 169 3.26 -3.35 7.55
C GLU A 169 3.54 -2.18 6.60
N ILE A 170 4.65 -2.17 5.87
CA ILE A 170 4.90 -1.19 4.81
C ILE A 170 3.97 -1.41 3.61
N GLY A 171 3.57 -2.65 3.30
CA GLY A 171 2.50 -2.92 2.33
C GLY A 171 1.21 -2.16 2.67
N HIS A 172 0.85 -2.09 3.95
CA HIS A 172 -0.27 -1.27 4.42
C HIS A 172 -0.05 0.23 4.25
N VAL A 173 1.16 0.72 4.50
CA VAL A 173 1.52 2.13 4.25
C VAL A 173 1.33 2.49 2.78
N LEU A 174 1.60 1.56 1.87
CA LEU A 174 1.51 1.74 0.42
C LEU A 174 0.09 1.57 -0.13
N GLY A 175 -0.88 1.12 0.68
CA GLY A 175 -2.29 1.05 0.30
C GLY A 175 -2.86 -0.36 0.16
N LEU A 176 -2.06 -1.40 0.40
CA LEU A 176 -2.54 -2.78 0.45
C LEU A 176 -3.22 -3.06 1.78
N LEU A 177 -4.27 -3.85 1.79
CA LEU A 177 -4.75 -4.55 2.98
C LEU A 177 -4.48 -6.05 2.78
N HIS A 178 -5.03 -6.87 3.67
CA HIS A 178 -4.75 -8.30 3.66
C HIS A 178 -5.28 -9.01 2.41
N ALA A 179 -4.65 -10.16 2.11
CA ALA A 179 -5.24 -11.17 1.23
C ALA A 179 -6.59 -11.65 1.79
N THR A 180 -7.56 -11.85 0.90
CA THR A 180 -8.92 -12.27 1.27
C THR A 180 -8.98 -13.72 1.76
N ASN A 181 -8.11 -14.60 1.24
CA ASN A 181 -7.79 -15.91 1.77
C ASN A 181 -6.64 -15.81 2.81
N LEU A 182 -6.83 -14.92 3.79
CA LEU A 182 -5.82 -14.51 4.77
C LEU A 182 -5.08 -15.67 5.44
N LEU A 183 -5.80 -16.72 5.83
CA LEU A 183 -5.21 -17.81 6.62
C LEU A 183 -4.56 -18.90 5.76
N GLU A 184 -4.80 -18.85 4.45
CA GLU A 184 -4.29 -19.80 3.47
C GLU A 184 -3.14 -19.24 2.64
N SER A 185 -3.15 -17.93 2.37
CA SER A 185 -2.18 -17.28 1.50
C SER A 185 -0.81 -17.15 2.14
N THR A 186 0.21 -17.55 1.38
CA THR A 186 1.63 -17.47 1.73
C THR A 186 2.32 -16.21 1.19
N ASP A 187 1.59 -15.41 0.40
CA ASP A 187 1.99 -14.06 0.00
C ASP A 187 2.25 -13.15 1.21
N LEU A 188 2.97 -12.05 0.95
CA LEU A 188 3.34 -11.09 1.98
C LEU A 188 2.14 -10.60 2.78
N MET A 189 1.03 -10.29 2.11
CA MET A 189 -0.18 -9.76 2.77
C MET A 189 -1.12 -10.84 3.33
N GLY A 190 -0.71 -12.11 3.31
CA GLY A 190 -1.38 -13.24 3.98
C GLY A 190 -0.83 -13.50 5.39
N TYR A 191 -1.33 -14.54 6.07
CA TYR A 191 -0.88 -15.02 7.39
C TYR A 191 -0.40 -16.47 7.37
N ALA A 192 -0.37 -17.14 6.22
CA ALA A 192 0.10 -18.52 6.14
C ALA A 192 1.62 -18.64 5.98
N TRP A 193 2.36 -17.54 5.85
CA TRP A 193 3.82 -17.55 5.74
C TRP A 193 4.58 -18.21 6.91
N PRO A 194 4.09 -18.30 8.17
CA PRO A 194 4.74 -19.14 9.17
C PRO A 194 4.76 -20.64 8.78
N SER A 195 3.87 -21.06 7.87
CA SER A 195 3.77 -22.44 7.38
C SER A 195 4.75 -22.79 6.25
N ILE A 196 5.34 -21.81 5.57
CA ILE A 196 6.44 -22.01 4.59
C ILE A 196 7.81 -22.21 5.25
N GLY A 197 7.85 -22.21 6.59
CA GLY A 197 9.05 -22.43 7.42
C GLY A 197 9.62 -21.12 7.96
N GLY A 198 9.77 -21.03 9.29
CA GLY A 198 10.17 -19.81 10.02
C GLY A 198 11.63 -19.36 9.84
N SER A 199 12.20 -19.50 8.65
CA SER A 199 13.56 -19.03 8.32
C SER A 199 13.67 -18.53 6.87
N THR A 200 12.54 -18.17 6.27
CA THR A 200 12.47 -17.72 4.87
C THR A 200 11.99 -16.27 4.84
N GLU A 201 12.64 -15.45 4.05
CA GLU A 201 12.11 -14.14 3.65
C GLU A 201 10.80 -14.34 2.89
N ILE A 202 9.77 -13.59 3.25
CA ILE A 202 8.48 -13.70 2.58
C ILE A 202 8.56 -12.91 1.28
N PRO A 203 8.26 -13.53 0.13
CA PRO A 203 8.30 -12.80 -1.13
C PRO A 203 7.18 -11.76 -1.22
N ILE A 204 7.50 -10.62 -1.85
CA ILE A 204 6.50 -9.73 -2.45
C ILE A 204 6.05 -10.39 -3.75
N SER A 205 4.79 -10.81 -3.84
CA SER A 205 4.25 -11.53 -5.00
C SER A 205 3.98 -10.60 -6.19
N ASP A 206 3.66 -11.19 -7.34
CA ASP A 206 3.13 -10.45 -8.48
C ASP A 206 1.81 -9.74 -8.14
N CYS A 207 0.91 -10.36 -7.39
CA CYS A 207 -0.33 -9.70 -6.98
C CYS A 207 -0.09 -8.49 -6.07
N ASP A 208 0.89 -8.56 -5.15
CA ASP A 208 1.24 -7.41 -4.31
C ASP A 208 1.65 -6.19 -5.16
N VAL A 209 2.50 -6.38 -6.17
CA VAL A 209 2.97 -5.27 -7.02
C VAL A 209 1.91 -4.79 -8.01
N ASP A 210 1.09 -5.69 -8.55
CA ASP A 210 0.00 -5.36 -9.46
C ASP A 210 -1.11 -4.58 -8.75
N ALA A 211 -1.46 -4.99 -7.52
CA ALA A 211 -2.39 -4.25 -6.69
C ALA A 211 -1.86 -2.84 -6.37
N LEU A 212 -0.56 -2.69 -6.14
CA LEU A 212 0.06 -1.37 -5.98
C LEU A 212 0.02 -0.54 -7.26
N ALA A 213 0.30 -1.14 -8.43
CA ALA A 213 0.17 -0.45 -9.71
C ALA A 213 -1.26 0.05 -9.94
N TYR A 214 -2.27 -0.72 -9.51
CA TYR A 214 -3.66 -0.29 -9.51
C TYR A 214 -3.92 0.89 -8.57
N VAL A 215 -3.49 0.80 -7.30
CA VAL A 215 -3.65 1.85 -6.28
C VAL A 215 -2.98 3.17 -6.69
N TRP A 216 -1.80 3.08 -7.31
CA TRP A 216 -0.96 4.21 -7.69
C TRP A 216 -0.98 4.53 -9.19
N SER A 217 -1.94 3.99 -9.92
CA SER A 217 -2.10 4.22 -11.36
C SER A 217 -2.12 5.71 -11.72
N TRP A 218 -2.76 6.54 -10.88
CA TRP A 218 -2.75 7.99 -11.06
C TRP A 218 -1.33 8.59 -11.03
N ALA A 219 -0.46 8.12 -10.14
CA ALA A 219 0.91 8.61 -10.02
C ALA A 219 1.75 8.14 -11.22
N MET A 220 1.58 6.88 -11.64
CA MET A 220 2.23 6.31 -12.82
C MET A 220 1.83 7.03 -14.11
N GLU A 221 0.59 7.48 -14.21
CA GLU A 221 0.06 8.25 -15.35
C GLU A 221 0.33 9.75 -15.26
N GLY A 222 0.81 10.25 -14.12
CA GLY A 222 0.99 11.68 -13.86
C GLY A 222 -0.32 12.46 -13.79
N THR A 223 -1.38 11.86 -13.26
CA THR A 223 -2.71 12.44 -13.10
C THR A 223 -3.03 12.77 -11.64
N GLU A 224 -4.20 13.37 -11.39
CA GLU A 224 -4.64 13.70 -10.02
C GLU A 224 -4.96 12.44 -9.22
N PRO A 225 -4.70 12.41 -7.90
CA PRO A 225 -4.99 11.27 -7.04
C PRO A 225 -6.44 10.78 -7.13
N VAL A 226 -6.60 9.49 -7.45
CA VAL A 226 -7.92 8.82 -7.52
C VAL A 226 -7.90 7.62 -6.58
N PRO A 227 -8.82 7.54 -5.59
CA PRO A 227 -8.96 6.35 -4.76
C PRO A 227 -9.34 5.12 -5.58
N PRO A 228 -8.95 3.91 -5.14
CA PRO A 228 -9.37 2.66 -5.75
C PRO A 228 -10.88 2.59 -5.98
N ALA A 229 -11.29 2.19 -7.19
CA ALA A 229 -12.70 2.11 -7.57
C ALA A 229 -13.39 0.86 -7.00
N ALA A 230 -12.62 -0.13 -6.56
CA ALA A 230 -13.08 -1.38 -5.96
C ALA A 230 -12.46 -1.59 -4.57
N PRO A 231 -13.14 -2.31 -3.66
CA PRO A 231 -12.60 -2.62 -2.34
C PRO A 231 -11.46 -3.64 -2.37
N THR A 232 -11.31 -4.37 -3.48
CA THR A 232 -10.34 -5.45 -3.62
C THR A 232 -9.70 -5.43 -5.01
N TYR A 233 -8.45 -5.85 -5.10
CA TYR A 233 -7.77 -6.21 -6.33
C TYR A 233 -7.89 -7.73 -6.57
N ASP A 234 -8.18 -8.14 -7.80
CA ASP A 234 -8.38 -9.55 -8.19
C ASP A 234 -7.03 -10.19 -8.58
N CYS A 235 -6.50 -11.04 -7.70
CA CYS A 235 -5.22 -11.75 -7.91
C CYS A 235 -5.37 -12.99 -8.80
N SER A 236 -6.57 -13.37 -9.23
CA SER A 236 -6.74 -14.55 -10.10
C SER A 236 -6.29 -14.32 -11.55
N ARG A 237 -5.73 -13.14 -11.84
CA ARG A 237 -5.33 -12.66 -13.16
C ARG A 237 -3.83 -12.43 -13.31
N SER A 238 -3.08 -12.47 -12.21
CA SER A 238 -1.62 -12.42 -12.20
C SER A 238 -1.04 -13.76 -12.67
#